data_AF-A0A2L2YNU0-F1
#
_entry.id   AF-A0A2L2YNU0-F1
#
_cell.length_a   1.000
_cell.length_b   1.000
_cell.length_c   1.000
_cell.angle_alpha   90.00
_cell.angle_beta   90.00
_cell.angle_gamma   90.00
#
_symmetry.space_group_name_H-M   'P 1'
#
loop_
_entity.id
_entity.type
_entity.pdbx_description
1 polymer ?
#
loop_
_entity_poly.entity_id
_entity_poly.type
_entity_poly.pdbx_seq_one_letter_code
_entity_poly.pdbx_strand_id
1 'polypeptide(L)'
;MFICMTIFGVIGYAYVLWSQYWRTALEKKQMILHNARYIQQTALHQTHGSKIEFSQLRGNASNEAMMDILSSKIHTYKNQLLVQLRKAQLAAGNVLFHKDKHEHNFYKVKFKRKNGRYSKKSQHELICDLKEKVTMRMLDKNIEPFKKLGYDKYFPLKSLYETFQKHNTCAIVSSAGSMYKSKLGKEIGAFLIFEQFLCLSNYILKSVCLT
;
A
#
# COMPACT_ATOMS: atom_id res chain seq x y z
N MET A 1 -31.55 -14.80 -58.80
CA MET A 1 -30.22 -15.05 -58.19
C MET A 1 -29.71 -13.86 -57.35
N PHE A 2 -29.83 -12.62 -57.84
CA PHE A 2 -29.37 -11.41 -57.13
C PHE A 2 -30.05 -11.15 -55.78
N ILE A 3 -31.37 -11.42 -55.70
CA ILE A 3 -32.17 -11.21 -54.48
C ILE A 3 -31.65 -12.06 -53.31
N CYS A 4 -31.30 -13.32 -53.57
CA CYS A 4 -30.76 -14.20 -52.52
C CYS A 4 -29.43 -13.67 -51.96
N MET A 5 -28.53 -13.14 -52.81
CA MET A 5 -27.26 -12.57 -52.34
C MET A 5 -27.45 -11.34 -51.46
N THR A 6 -28.43 -10.49 -51.77
CA THR A 6 -28.73 -9.31 -50.92
C THR A 6 -29.31 -9.71 -49.56
N ILE A 7 -30.17 -10.73 -49.52
CA ILE A 7 -30.79 -11.21 -48.27
C ILE A 7 -29.74 -11.85 -47.36
N PHE A 8 -28.86 -12.72 -47.88
CA PHE A 8 -27.78 -13.32 -47.10
C PHE A 8 -26.79 -12.26 -46.59
N GLY A 9 -26.52 -11.22 -47.40
CA GLY A 9 -25.67 -10.10 -46.99
C GLY A 9 -26.25 -9.30 -45.80
N VAL A 10 -27.53 -8.98 -45.84
CA VAL A 10 -28.20 -8.21 -44.78
C VAL A 10 -28.34 -9.03 -43.49
N ILE A 11 -28.67 -10.32 -43.60
CA ILE A 11 -28.75 -11.23 -42.44
C ILE A 11 -27.36 -11.42 -41.82
N GLY A 12 -26.32 -11.59 -42.64
CA GLY A 12 -24.93 -11.67 -42.17
C GLY A 12 -24.50 -10.41 -41.43
N TYR A 13 -24.84 -9.22 -41.95
CA TYR A 13 -24.53 -7.95 -41.31
C TYR A 13 -25.25 -7.78 -39.97
N ALA A 14 -26.55 -8.12 -39.91
CA ALA A 14 -27.32 -8.10 -38.66
C ALA A 14 -26.73 -9.06 -37.61
N TYR A 15 -26.25 -10.25 -38.02
CA TYR A 15 -25.60 -11.21 -37.13
C TYR A 15 -24.28 -10.69 -36.57
N VAL A 16 -23.46 -9.99 -37.37
CA VAL A 16 -22.21 -9.38 -36.91
C VAL A 16 -22.49 -8.28 -35.90
N LEU A 17 -23.46 -7.40 -36.14
CA LEU A 17 -23.86 -6.36 -35.19
C LEU A 17 -24.42 -6.96 -33.89
N TRP A 18 -25.22 -8.01 -33.97
CA TRP A 18 -25.74 -8.73 -32.81
C TRP A 18 -24.62 -9.36 -31.97
N SER A 19 -23.65 -10.01 -32.64
CA SER A 19 -22.49 -10.63 -31.98
C SER A 19 -21.60 -9.61 -31.29
N GLN A 20 -21.35 -8.45 -31.93
CA GLN A 20 -20.60 -7.37 -31.30
C GLN A 20 -21.36 -6.74 -30.12
N TYR A 21 -22.67 -6.50 -30.27
CA TYR A 21 -23.50 -5.95 -29.21
C TYR A 21 -23.48 -6.82 -27.94
N TRP A 22 -23.66 -8.13 -28.09
CA TRP A 22 -23.64 -9.05 -26.96
C TRP A 22 -22.26 -9.15 -26.29
N ARG A 23 -21.18 -9.05 -27.05
CA ARG A 23 -19.82 -9.06 -26.51
C ARG A 23 -19.58 -7.83 -25.63
N THR A 24 -19.97 -6.64 -26.10
CA THR A 24 -19.87 -5.39 -25.33
C THR A 24 -20.84 -5.36 -24.13
N ALA A 25 -22.05 -5.92 -24.28
CA ALA A 25 -23.02 -6.00 -23.18
C ALA A 25 -22.54 -6.95 -22.05
N LEU A 26 -21.89 -8.06 -22.41
CA LEU A 26 -21.35 -9.01 -21.44
C LEU A 26 -20.16 -8.42 -20.66
N GLU A 27 -19.27 -7.68 -21.34
CA GLU A 27 -18.17 -6.94 -20.69
C GLU A 27 -18.68 -5.89 -19.70
N LYS A 28 -19.73 -5.14 -20.07
CA LYS A 28 -20.37 -4.18 -19.14
C LYS A 28 -20.96 -4.88 -17.92
N LYS A 29 -21.59 -6.05 -18.09
CA LYS A 29 -22.15 -6.83 -16.97
C LYS A 29 -21.05 -7.35 -16.02
N GLN A 30 -19.90 -7.78 -16.56
CA GLN A 30 -18.74 -8.17 -15.75
C GLN A 30 -18.13 -6.98 -14.99
N MET A 31 -18.00 -5.81 -15.61
CA MET A 31 -17.53 -4.59 -14.93
C MET A 31 -18.48 -4.16 -13.81
N ILE A 32 -19.81 -4.19 -14.04
CA ILE A 32 -20.81 -3.85 -13.03
C ILE A 32 -20.74 -4.84 -11.85
N LEU A 33 -20.60 -6.14 -12.11
CA LEU A 33 -20.56 -7.16 -11.06
C LEU A 33 -19.24 -7.11 -10.26
N HIS A 34 -18.13 -6.76 -10.91
CA HIS A 34 -16.86 -6.50 -10.22
C HIS A 34 -16.92 -5.22 -9.37
N ASN A 35 -17.54 -4.15 -9.89
CA ASN A 35 -17.78 -2.92 -9.12
C ASN A 35 -18.74 -3.14 -7.94
N ALA A 36 -19.81 -3.91 -8.11
CA ALA A 36 -20.75 -4.23 -7.03
C ALA A 36 -20.09 -5.06 -5.92
N ARG A 37 -19.28 -6.07 -6.29
CA ARG A 37 -18.52 -6.89 -5.33
C ARG A 37 -17.45 -6.06 -4.61
N TYR A 38 -16.87 -5.07 -5.29
CA TYR A 38 -15.94 -4.10 -4.72
C TYR A 38 -16.62 -3.12 -3.73
N ILE A 39 -17.80 -2.60 -4.07
CA ILE A 39 -18.59 -1.70 -3.20
C ILE A 39 -19.04 -2.44 -1.92
N GLN A 40 -19.43 -3.71 -2.04
CA GLN A 40 -19.79 -4.57 -0.90
C GLN A 40 -18.59 -4.77 0.05
N GLN A 41 -17.38 -4.93 -0.50
CA GLN A 41 -16.15 -5.08 0.30
C GLN A 41 -15.73 -3.79 1.00
N THR A 42 -15.98 -2.62 0.41
CA THR A 42 -15.71 -1.32 1.06
C THR A 42 -16.70 -1.01 2.18
N ALA A 43 -17.97 -1.43 2.08
CA ALA A 43 -18.96 -1.20 3.13
C ALA A 43 -18.66 -2.00 4.42
N LEU A 44 -18.04 -3.18 4.33
CA LEU A 44 -17.67 -3.99 5.49
C LEU A 44 -16.47 -3.40 6.28
N HIS A 45 -15.66 -2.55 5.65
CA HIS A 45 -14.46 -1.94 6.26
C HIS A 45 -14.71 -0.56 6.88
N GLN A 46 -15.93 -0.01 6.76
CA GLN A 46 -16.24 1.37 7.15
C GLN A 46 -16.91 1.53 8.52
N THR A 47 -17.03 0.46 9.31
CA THR A 47 -17.65 0.55 10.64
C THR A 47 -16.77 1.16 11.74
N HIS A 48 -15.53 1.60 11.45
CA HIS A 48 -14.64 2.10 12.51
C HIS A 48 -13.67 3.23 12.11
N GLY A 49 -14.14 4.27 11.43
CA GLY A 49 -13.29 5.40 11.03
C GLY A 49 -14.00 6.75 10.98
N SER A 50 -13.90 7.50 12.08
CA SER A 50 -14.11 8.95 12.23
C SER A 50 -15.44 9.52 11.69
N LYS A 51 -16.41 9.63 12.60
CA LYS A 51 -17.54 10.54 12.49
C LYS A 51 -16.97 11.97 12.56
N ILE A 52 -16.72 12.60 11.41
CA ILE A 52 -16.48 14.04 11.35
C ILE A 52 -17.86 14.68 11.55
N GLU A 53 -18.15 15.05 12.80
CA GLU A 53 -19.35 15.77 13.18
C GLU A 53 -19.15 17.25 12.81
N PHE A 54 -19.59 17.64 11.62
CA PHE A 54 -19.70 19.04 11.24
C PHE A 54 -21.02 19.58 11.79
N SER A 55 -20.96 20.13 13.00
CA SER A 55 -22.10 20.77 13.65
C SER A 55 -22.55 22.02 12.88
N GLN A 56 -23.81 21.95 12.44
CA GLN A 56 -24.75 23.01 12.06
C GLN A 56 -24.17 24.41 11.76
N LEU A 57 -24.10 24.73 10.47
CA LEU A 57 -24.28 26.10 9.97
C LEU A 57 -25.45 26.13 9.01
N ARG A 58 -26.57 26.67 9.53
CA ARG A 58 -27.80 26.99 8.81
C ARG A 58 -27.46 28.01 7.71
N GLY A 59 -27.50 27.59 6.45
CA GLY A 59 -27.17 28.45 5.30
C GLY A 59 -27.85 28.01 4.01
N ASN A 60 -28.43 28.99 3.31
CA ASN A 60 -29.27 28.94 2.10
C ASN A 60 -28.86 27.94 1.01
N ALA A 61 -29.84 27.51 0.21
CA ALA A 61 -29.76 26.53 -0.90
C ALA A 61 -28.60 26.73 -1.91
N SER A 62 -28.03 27.93 -2.01
CA SER A 62 -26.81 28.21 -2.80
C SER A 62 -25.55 27.53 -2.22
N ASN A 63 -25.47 27.39 -0.90
CA ASN A 63 -24.33 26.76 -0.22
C ASN A 63 -24.39 25.24 -0.35
N GLU A 64 -25.58 24.66 -0.44
CA GLU A 64 -25.79 23.22 -0.61
C GLU A 64 -25.30 22.74 -1.99
N ALA A 65 -25.68 23.44 -3.07
CA ALA A 65 -25.19 23.16 -4.41
C ALA A 65 -23.66 23.32 -4.54
N MET A 66 -23.07 24.31 -3.85
CA MET A 66 -21.62 24.50 -3.86
C MET A 66 -20.87 23.41 -3.08
N MET A 67 -21.44 22.95 -1.96
CA MET A 67 -20.90 21.84 -1.18
C MET A 67 -21.03 20.50 -1.92
N ASP A 68 -22.07 20.32 -2.72
CA ASP A 68 -22.25 19.16 -3.61
C ASP A 68 -21.23 19.13 -4.76
N ILE A 69 -20.94 20.28 -5.37
CA ILE A 69 -19.89 20.39 -6.40
C ILE A 69 -18.52 20.10 -5.79
N LEU A 70 -18.24 20.60 -4.58
CA LEU A 70 -16.98 20.36 -3.87
C LEU A 70 -16.82 18.89 -3.49
N SER A 71 -17.85 18.28 -2.93
CA SER A 71 -17.83 16.87 -2.51
C SER A 71 -17.65 15.93 -3.72
N SER A 72 -18.30 16.25 -4.85
CA SER A 72 -18.12 15.56 -6.13
C SER A 72 -16.67 15.65 -6.63
N LYS A 73 -16.07 16.85 -6.65
CA LYS A 73 -14.65 17.03 -7.02
C LYS A 73 -13.73 16.25 -6.09
N ILE A 74 -13.95 16.30 -4.77
CA ILE A 74 -13.16 15.53 -3.79
C ILE A 74 -13.28 14.03 -4.08
N HIS A 75 -14.47 13.53 -4.39
CA HIS A 75 -14.69 12.13 -4.72
C HIS A 75 -13.93 11.73 -5.99
N THR A 76 -13.98 12.55 -7.04
CA THR A 76 -13.22 12.32 -8.28
C THR A 76 -11.71 12.24 -8.01
N TYR A 77 -11.15 13.18 -7.24
CA TYR A 77 -9.72 13.16 -6.89
C TYR A 77 -9.34 11.95 -6.05
N LYS A 78 -10.16 11.58 -5.06
CA LYS A 78 -9.95 10.36 -4.26
C LYS A 78 -9.90 9.12 -5.14
N ASN A 79 -10.81 9.01 -6.10
CA ASN A 79 -10.82 7.87 -7.03
C ASN A 79 -9.58 7.86 -7.93
N GLN A 80 -9.15 9.01 -8.44
CA GLN A 80 -7.92 9.13 -9.23
C GLN A 80 -6.69 8.69 -8.44
N LEU A 81 -6.53 9.18 -7.20
CA LEU A 81 -5.44 8.78 -6.31
C LEU A 81 -5.47 7.28 -6.01
N LEU A 82 -6.65 6.72 -5.73
CA LEU A 82 -6.81 5.30 -5.48
C LEU A 82 -6.39 4.46 -6.70
N VAL A 83 -6.78 4.89 -7.91
CA VAL A 83 -6.38 4.23 -9.15
C VAL A 83 -4.86 4.32 -9.36
N GLN A 84 -4.26 5.49 -9.12
CA GLN A 84 -2.81 5.68 -9.24
C GLN A 84 -2.03 4.80 -8.23
N LEU A 85 -2.44 4.79 -6.97
CA LEU A 85 -1.83 3.96 -5.93
C LEU A 85 -1.94 2.48 -6.25
N ARG A 86 -3.10 2.03 -6.74
CA ARG A 86 -3.29 0.64 -7.19
C ARG A 86 -2.40 0.29 -8.36
N LYS A 87 -2.29 1.18 -9.35
CA LYS A 87 -1.38 0.97 -10.49
C LYS A 87 0.06 0.82 -10.00
N ALA A 88 0.51 1.68 -9.09
CA ALA A 88 1.85 1.60 -8.50
C ALA A 88 2.06 0.30 -7.70
N GLN A 89 1.10 -0.08 -6.86
CA GLN A 89 1.16 -1.32 -6.08
C GLN A 89 1.16 -2.56 -7.00
N LEU A 90 0.33 -2.58 -8.04
CA LEU A 90 0.31 -3.65 -9.03
C LEU A 90 1.65 -3.72 -9.75
N ALA A 91 2.20 -2.59 -10.23
CA ALA A 91 3.50 -2.56 -10.89
C ALA A 91 4.63 -3.13 -10.00
N ALA A 92 4.69 -2.72 -8.72
CA ALA A 92 5.67 -3.24 -7.76
C ALA A 92 5.45 -4.72 -7.42
N GLY A 93 4.19 -5.15 -7.27
CA GLY A 93 3.84 -6.53 -6.95
C GLY A 93 3.98 -7.50 -8.14
N ASN A 94 3.86 -7.00 -9.38
CA ASN A 94 3.93 -7.81 -10.60
C ASN A 94 5.30 -8.50 -10.78
N VAL A 95 6.34 -7.95 -10.16
CA VAL A 95 7.69 -8.51 -10.08
C VAL A 95 7.70 -9.95 -9.50
N LEU A 96 6.71 -10.30 -8.68
CA LEU A 96 6.62 -11.62 -8.04
C LEU A 96 5.88 -12.67 -8.90
N PHE A 97 5.10 -12.26 -9.89
CA PHE A 97 4.15 -13.14 -10.60
C PHE A 97 4.50 -13.42 -12.06
N HIS A 98 5.38 -12.64 -12.68
CA HIS A 98 5.90 -12.97 -14.02
C HIS A 98 7.27 -13.64 -13.93
N LYS A 99 7.32 -14.93 -14.28
CA LYS A 99 8.56 -15.72 -14.35
C LYS A 99 9.58 -15.19 -15.36
N ASP A 100 9.12 -14.43 -16.36
CA ASP A 100 9.89 -14.20 -17.60
C ASP A 100 10.26 -12.73 -17.87
N LYS A 101 9.89 -11.78 -16.99
CA LYS A 101 10.28 -10.36 -17.15
C LYS A 101 11.50 -10.02 -16.32
N HIS A 102 12.68 -10.21 -16.91
CA HIS A 102 13.97 -9.75 -16.36
C HIS A 102 14.04 -8.22 -16.15
N GLU A 103 13.14 -7.45 -16.77
CA GLU A 103 13.21 -6.00 -16.84
C GLU A 103 12.81 -5.27 -15.54
N HIS A 104 12.05 -5.90 -14.63
CA HIS A 104 11.51 -5.22 -13.43
C HIS A 104 11.89 -5.89 -12.10
N ASN A 105 12.58 -7.04 -12.13
CA ASN A 105 13.04 -7.74 -10.92
C ASN A 105 14.52 -7.43 -10.63
N PHE A 106 14.81 -6.20 -10.21
CA PHE A 106 16.18 -5.74 -9.89
C PHE A 106 16.94 -6.68 -8.92
N TYR A 107 16.23 -7.19 -7.92
CA TYR A 107 16.80 -8.07 -6.90
C TYR A 107 16.77 -9.56 -7.28
N LYS A 108 16.29 -9.91 -8.48
CA LYS A 108 16.19 -11.29 -9.00
C LYS A 108 15.50 -12.25 -8.01
N VAL A 109 14.50 -11.77 -7.26
CA VAL A 109 13.80 -12.54 -6.24
C VAL A 109 12.97 -13.64 -6.90
N LYS A 110 13.21 -14.89 -6.50
CA LYS A 110 12.42 -16.07 -6.93
C LYS A 110 11.52 -16.53 -5.79
N PHE A 111 10.32 -15.97 -5.70
CA PHE A 111 9.37 -16.36 -4.67
C PHE A 111 8.70 -17.70 -5.01
N LYS A 112 9.05 -18.75 -4.27
CA LYS A 112 8.37 -20.05 -4.36
C LYS A 112 7.13 -20.04 -3.47
N ARG A 113 5.96 -19.85 -4.07
CA ARG A 113 4.69 -19.97 -3.36
C ARG A 113 4.57 -21.41 -2.82
N LYS A 114 4.31 -21.56 -1.52
CA LYS A 114 3.89 -22.85 -0.98
C LYS A 114 2.48 -23.12 -1.50
N ASN A 115 2.30 -24.17 -2.30
CA ASN A 115 0.99 -24.58 -2.81
C ASN A 115 0.19 -25.22 -1.67
N GLY A 116 -0.55 -24.40 -0.94
CA GLY A 116 -1.43 -24.81 0.16
C GLY A 116 -2.20 -23.62 0.70
N ARG A 117 -3.35 -23.87 1.36
CA ARG A 117 -3.99 -22.83 2.18
C ARG A 117 -2.97 -22.44 3.26
N TYR A 118 -2.65 -21.15 3.37
CA TYR A 118 -1.91 -20.65 4.52
C TYR A 118 -2.68 -21.08 5.77
N SER A 119 -2.06 -21.89 6.63
CA SER A 119 -2.65 -22.19 7.92
C SER A 119 -2.86 -20.86 8.64
N LYS A 120 -4.08 -20.62 9.14
CA LYS A 120 -4.37 -19.43 9.91
C LYS A 120 -3.56 -19.54 11.21
N LYS A 121 -2.42 -18.86 11.26
CA LYS A 121 -1.59 -18.80 12.46
C LYS A 121 -2.17 -17.81 13.45
N SER A 122 -2.03 -18.11 14.73
CA SER A 122 -2.34 -17.13 15.78
C SER A 122 -1.34 -15.98 15.76
N GLN A 123 -1.69 -14.83 16.36
CA GLN A 123 -0.77 -13.70 16.49
C GLN A 123 0.54 -14.12 17.19
N HIS A 124 0.44 -14.94 18.23
CA HIS A 124 1.60 -15.44 18.97
C HIS A 124 2.51 -16.32 18.09
N GLU A 125 1.92 -17.25 17.35
CA GLU A 125 2.66 -18.10 16.41
C GLU A 125 3.39 -17.29 15.34
N LEU A 126 2.78 -16.23 14.81
CA LEU A 126 3.42 -15.36 13.81
C LEU A 126 4.64 -14.62 14.39
N ILE A 127 4.58 -14.18 15.64
CA ILE A 127 5.68 -13.49 16.31
C ILE A 127 6.83 -14.47 16.58
N CYS A 128 6.52 -15.68 17.05
CA CYS A 128 7.54 -16.72 17.27
C CYS A 128 8.20 -17.15 15.95
N ASP A 129 7.40 -17.35 14.90
CA ASP A 129 7.90 -17.60 13.54
C ASP A 129 8.83 -16.48 13.05
N LEU A 130 8.47 -15.22 13.29
CA LEU A 130 9.27 -14.06 12.88
C LEU A 130 10.62 -14.06 13.60
N LYS A 131 10.61 -14.30 14.92
CA LYS A 131 11.83 -14.39 15.74
C LYS A 131 12.78 -15.49 15.26
N GLU A 132 12.24 -16.62 14.83
CA GLU A 132 13.04 -17.76 14.37
C GLU A 132 13.57 -17.55 12.95
N LYS A 133 12.73 -17.03 12.04
CA LYS A 133 13.06 -16.93 10.62
C LYS A 133 13.84 -15.68 10.25
N VAL A 134 13.67 -14.58 10.99
CA VAL A 134 14.33 -13.31 10.71
C VAL A 134 15.48 -13.12 11.68
N THR A 135 16.69 -13.20 11.14
CA THR A 135 17.91 -13.00 11.91
C THR A 135 18.35 -11.53 11.81
N MET A 136 18.32 -10.81 12.93
CA MET A 136 18.84 -9.44 13.01
C MET A 136 20.33 -9.46 13.38
N ARG A 137 21.19 -9.14 12.41
CA ARG A 137 22.64 -9.02 12.59
C ARG A 137 23.18 -7.81 11.86
N MET A 138 24.11 -7.10 12.51
CA MET A 138 24.92 -6.08 11.86
C MET A 138 26.08 -6.75 11.12
N LEU A 139 26.63 -6.06 10.13
CA LEU A 139 27.89 -6.48 9.50
C LEU A 139 29.01 -6.45 10.55
N ASP A 140 29.84 -7.49 10.56
CA ASP A 140 30.98 -7.64 11.46
C ASP A 140 32.31 -7.41 10.73
N LYS A 141 33.34 -7.03 11.48
CA LYS A 141 34.69 -6.76 11.00
C LYS A 141 35.34 -7.96 10.30
N ASN A 142 34.92 -9.17 10.65
CA ASN A 142 35.48 -10.40 10.09
C ASN A 142 34.85 -10.80 8.76
N ILE A 143 33.83 -10.08 8.29
CA ILE A 143 33.14 -10.39 7.03
C ILE A 143 33.98 -9.88 5.86
N GLU A 144 34.21 -10.74 4.88
CA GLU A 144 34.80 -10.33 3.61
C GLU A 144 33.80 -9.53 2.76
N PRO A 145 34.22 -8.50 2.01
CA PRO A 145 35.62 -8.14 1.73
C PRO A 145 36.23 -7.13 2.73
N PHE A 146 35.49 -6.75 3.78
CA PHE A 146 35.88 -5.65 4.66
C PHE A 146 37.19 -5.91 5.41
N LYS A 147 37.40 -7.16 5.82
CA LYS A 147 38.64 -7.59 6.46
C LYS A 147 39.84 -7.47 5.52
N LYS A 148 39.76 -8.05 4.31
CA LYS A 148 40.86 -7.99 3.33
C LYS A 148 41.19 -6.56 2.88
N LEU A 149 40.18 -5.68 2.84
CA LEU A 149 40.35 -4.28 2.44
C LEU A 149 40.85 -3.36 3.58
N GLY A 150 41.05 -3.89 4.80
CA GLY A 150 41.50 -3.10 5.96
C GLY A 150 40.45 -2.12 6.48
N TYR A 151 39.16 -2.41 6.23
CA TYR A 151 38.02 -1.63 6.73
C TYR A 151 37.54 -2.11 8.10
N ASP A 152 38.09 -3.21 8.61
CA ASP A 152 37.80 -3.77 9.94
C ASP A 152 37.92 -2.72 11.06
N LYS A 153 38.86 -1.79 10.95
CA LYS A 153 39.05 -0.68 11.90
C LYS A 153 37.88 0.30 12.02
N TYR A 154 36.99 0.36 11.02
CA TYR A 154 35.82 1.25 11.02
C TYR A 154 34.58 0.59 11.63
N PHE A 155 34.64 -0.70 11.95
CA PHE A 155 33.53 -1.40 12.59
C PHE A 155 33.50 -1.10 14.10
N PRO A 156 32.30 -1.04 14.69
CA PRO A 156 32.19 -0.85 16.13
C PRO A 156 32.80 -2.03 16.88
N LEU A 157 33.51 -1.74 17.97
CA LEU A 157 34.13 -2.77 18.82
C LEU A 157 33.10 -3.56 19.65
N LYS A 158 32.01 -2.90 20.02
CA LYS A 158 30.90 -3.48 20.78
C LYS A 158 29.75 -3.84 19.85
N SER A 159 29.05 -4.91 20.17
CA SER A 159 27.86 -5.30 19.41
C SER A 159 26.71 -4.30 19.62
N LEU A 160 25.75 -4.30 18.69
CA LEU A 160 24.53 -3.50 18.82
C LEU A 160 23.76 -3.83 20.11
N TYR A 161 23.73 -5.10 20.50
CA TYR A 161 23.07 -5.57 21.73
C TYR A 161 23.79 -5.16 23.02
N GLU A 162 25.11 -5.00 22.98
CA GLU A 162 25.88 -4.45 24.12
C GLU A 162 25.71 -2.95 24.25
N THR A 163 25.57 -2.27 23.12
CA THR A 163 25.43 -0.80 23.07
C THR A 163 24.02 -0.37 23.49
N PHE A 164 23.00 -1.02 22.91
CA PHE A 164 21.61 -0.83 23.28
C PHE A 164 21.22 -1.98 24.20
N GLN A 165 21.39 -1.73 25.51
CA GLN A 165 21.01 -2.68 26.55
C GLN A 165 19.56 -3.16 26.36
N LYS A 166 19.19 -4.27 26.99
CA LYS A 166 17.82 -4.76 26.88
C LYS A 166 16.85 -3.80 27.57
N HIS A 167 15.97 -3.16 26.79
CA HIS A 167 14.90 -2.32 27.30
C HIS A 167 13.56 -3.06 27.30
N ASN A 168 12.73 -2.76 28.30
CA ASN A 168 11.39 -3.35 28.42
C ASN A 168 10.37 -2.63 27.54
N THR A 169 10.57 -1.33 27.29
CA THR A 169 9.66 -0.48 26.54
C THR A 169 10.44 0.36 25.53
N CYS A 170 10.01 0.31 24.27
CA CYS A 170 10.59 1.07 23.17
C CYS A 170 9.46 1.68 22.35
N ALA A 171 9.71 2.85 21.75
CA ALA A 171 8.78 3.49 20.83
C ALA A 171 9.40 3.61 19.44
N ILE A 172 8.62 3.20 18.42
CA ILE A 172 8.99 3.36 17.01
C ILE A 172 8.19 4.54 16.47
N VAL A 173 8.88 5.61 16.07
CA VAL A 173 8.24 6.84 15.60
C VAL A 173 8.38 6.94 14.09
N SER A 174 7.27 6.80 13.37
CA SER A 174 7.26 6.98 11.91
C SER A 174 7.34 8.46 11.54
N SER A 175 7.92 8.76 10.38
CA SER A 175 7.97 10.12 9.80
C SER A 175 6.66 10.54 9.11
N ALA A 176 5.52 9.95 9.50
CA ALA A 176 4.23 10.20 8.88
C ALA A 176 3.70 11.61 9.20
N GLY A 177 3.07 12.27 8.22
CA GLY A 177 2.48 13.60 8.41
C GLY A 177 1.39 13.67 9.48
N SER A 178 0.76 12.54 9.82
CA SER A 178 -0.19 12.44 10.94
C SER A 178 0.42 12.70 12.32
N MET A 179 1.76 12.69 12.43
CA MET A 179 2.45 13.09 13.66
C MET A 179 2.43 14.60 13.89
N TYR A 180 2.16 15.41 12.86
CA TYR A 180 2.07 16.85 13.00
C TYR A 180 0.90 17.23 13.92
N LYS A 181 1.21 18.00 14.98
CA LYS A 181 0.25 18.42 16.02
C LYS A 181 -0.48 17.28 16.74
N SER A 182 0.05 16.06 16.72
CA SER A 182 -0.53 14.91 17.45
C SER A 182 -0.45 15.05 18.97
N LYS A 183 0.41 15.96 19.48
CA LYS A 183 0.72 16.14 20.91
C LYS A 183 1.29 14.89 21.59
N LEU A 184 1.74 13.88 20.83
CA LEU A 184 2.34 12.64 21.33
C LEU A 184 3.75 12.83 21.93
N GLY A 185 4.32 14.04 21.86
CA GLY A 185 5.68 14.31 22.37
C GLY A 185 5.88 13.94 23.84
N LYS A 186 4.88 14.16 24.70
CA LYS A 186 4.95 13.79 26.13
C LYS A 186 4.95 12.27 26.35
N GLU A 187 4.17 11.53 25.57
CA GLU A 187 4.10 10.07 25.65
C GLU A 187 5.38 9.45 25.08
N ILE A 188 5.86 9.98 23.95
CA ILE A 188 7.11 9.57 23.33
C ILE A 188 8.27 9.87 24.27
N GLY A 189 8.37 11.05 24.89
CA GLY A 189 9.46 11.39 25.82
C GLY A 189 9.63 10.45 27.03
N ALA A 190 8.66 9.59 27.32
CA ALA A 190 8.74 8.59 28.40
C ALA A 190 9.53 7.32 28.03
N PHE A 191 9.88 7.10 26.76
CA PHE A 191 10.63 5.90 26.32
C PHE A 191 12.15 6.12 26.33
N LEU A 192 12.91 5.04 26.51
CA LEU A 192 14.37 5.08 26.65
C LEU A 192 15.14 5.08 25.31
N ILE A 193 14.52 4.59 24.23
CA ILE A 193 15.11 4.55 22.89
C ILE A 193 14.07 5.02 21.86
N PHE A 194 14.52 5.90 20.95
CA PHE A 194 13.77 6.34 19.78
C PHE A 194 14.51 5.96 18.50
N GLU A 195 13.81 5.27 17.60
CA GLU A 195 14.29 5.03 16.24
C GLU A 195 13.55 5.97 15.29
N GLN A 196 14.30 6.86 14.64
CA GLN A 196 13.77 7.81 13.67
C GLN A 196 14.27 7.43 12.27
N PHE A 197 13.33 7.26 11.34
CA PHE A 197 13.65 6.89 9.97
C PHE A 197 14.03 8.13 9.14
N LEU A 198 15.24 8.10 8.56
CA LEU A 198 15.78 9.06 7.59
C LEU A 198 15.81 10.52 8.10
N CYS A 199 16.96 10.93 8.67
CA CYS A 199 17.28 12.34 8.85
C CYS A 199 17.93 12.88 7.58
N LEU A 200 17.14 13.09 6.52
CA LEU A 200 17.60 13.93 5.41
C LEU A 200 17.51 15.38 5.88
N SER A 201 18.67 15.94 6.19
CA SER A 201 18.84 17.36 6.51
C SER A 201 18.26 18.20 5.37
N ASN A 202 17.14 18.86 5.67
CA ASN A 202 16.82 20.26 5.37
C ASN A 202 15.29 20.46 5.42
N TYR A 203 14.84 21.11 6.51
CA TYR A 203 13.58 21.87 6.66
C TYR A 203 12.28 21.25 7.23
N ILE A 204 12.15 19.95 7.54
CA ILE A 204 10.82 19.44 8.01
C ILE A 204 10.82 18.82 9.43
N LEU A 205 11.97 18.62 10.06
CA LEU A 205 12.05 17.93 11.36
C LEU A 205 12.70 18.76 12.47
N LYS A 206 12.43 20.07 12.51
CA LYS A 206 12.86 20.94 13.63
C LYS A 206 11.99 20.82 14.89
N SER A 207 11.10 19.84 15.00
CA SER A 207 10.07 19.81 16.06
C SER A 207 9.90 18.48 16.81
N VAL A 208 10.93 17.64 16.89
CA VAL A 208 10.99 16.55 17.90
C VAL A 208 12.33 16.59 18.63
N CYS A 209 12.72 17.81 19.01
CA CYS A 209 13.77 18.06 19.98
C CYS A 209 13.31 19.28 20.78
N LEU A 210 12.39 19.07 21.71
CA LEU A 210 11.99 20.11 22.66
C LEU A 210 11.51 19.44 23.95
N THR A 211 12.33 19.65 24.99
CA THR A 211 12.05 19.64 26.44
C THR A 211 11.46 18.38 27.03
#